data_AF-A0A0P1BJ82-F1
#
_entry.id   AF-A0A0P1BJ82-F1
#
_cell.length_a   1.000
_cell.length_b   1.000
_cell.length_c   1.000
_cell.angle_alpha   90.00
_cell.angle_beta   90.00
_cell.angle_gamma   90.00
#
_symmetry.space_group_name_H-M   'P 1'
#
loop_
_entity.id
_entity.type
_entity.pdbx_description
1 polymer ?
#
loop_
_entity_poly.entity_id
_entity_poly.type
_entity_poly.pdbx_seq_one_letter_code
_entity_poly.pdbx_strand_id
1 'polypeptide(L)'
;MLAYHGRLSVSIVLFAVLSALQVHLAISTSASYCASDAEFTVIGASSGHIYRDPPSLPTSRAHRVAIIGAGPGGTSAAYFLSKANQRLRRDGKEEQGFEIDVYERNRVGGRTSVVKAWADKEGSVKPDSFGLHANASLGEPDGLMGIWDGQQFVIEGLDDGWWNSARMLWRYGYSPVTTKKIVGKLVSRFLRLYDPVYLHKPGAQQRKQPNSTVSGFPWSDLQSLSDALGFTDLVADNAGDNFYAQGVSKLFVEEVVEAATLVNYGQEIYSIHALGGGVSLAASGATGIMGGNYQIFSEMLKRSSAKLRLGASGEVTGIVKFGSLAEVIDAGYLSSTQAEKHSKWIKEAGTKWWRKS
;
A
#
# COMPACT_ATOMS: atom_id res chain seq x y z
N MET A 1 -28.59 20.17 -30.82
CA MET A 1 -28.29 18.80 -31.27
C MET A 1 -26.92 18.46 -30.71
N LEU A 2 -26.88 17.79 -29.55
CA LEU A 2 -25.70 17.55 -28.72
C LEU A 2 -24.92 16.33 -29.25
N ALA A 3 -23.61 16.49 -29.48
CA ALA A 3 -22.68 15.38 -29.62
C ALA A 3 -21.83 15.30 -28.34
N TYR A 4 -22.17 14.31 -27.52
CA TYR A 4 -21.46 13.87 -26.32
C TYR A 4 -20.26 13.00 -26.74
N HIS A 5 -19.04 13.45 -26.45
CA HIS A 5 -17.83 12.63 -26.40
C HIS A 5 -17.07 13.05 -25.12
N GLY A 6 -16.89 12.26 -24.07
CA GLY A 6 -17.05 10.82 -23.92
C GLY A 6 -15.81 10.22 -23.25
N ARG A 7 -15.62 10.51 -21.95
CA ARG A 7 -14.89 9.70 -20.94
C ARG A 7 -13.40 9.44 -21.16
N LEU A 8 -12.55 10.32 -20.66
CA LEU A 8 -11.21 9.98 -20.13
C LEU A 8 -10.86 11.07 -19.10
N SER A 9 -10.43 10.68 -17.88
CA SER A 9 -9.83 11.51 -16.80
C SER A 9 -10.50 11.47 -15.42
N VAL A 10 -11.03 10.33 -14.98
CA VAL A 10 -11.36 10.12 -13.54
C VAL A 10 -10.42 9.10 -12.88
N SER A 11 -9.81 8.18 -13.63
CA SER A 11 -8.97 7.11 -13.04
C SER A 11 -7.50 7.47 -12.82
N ILE A 12 -7.02 8.59 -13.36
CA ILE A 12 -5.59 8.97 -13.30
C ILE A 12 -5.24 9.66 -11.98
N VAL A 13 -6.19 10.39 -11.39
CA VAL A 13 -5.93 11.25 -10.21
C VAL A 13 -5.87 10.44 -8.90
N LEU A 14 -6.69 9.38 -8.78
CA LEU A 14 -6.70 8.46 -7.63
C LEU A 14 -5.32 7.79 -7.39
N PHE A 15 -4.56 7.54 -8.47
CA PHE A 15 -3.22 6.96 -8.36
C PHE A 15 -2.17 7.99 -7.94
N ALA A 16 -2.27 9.24 -8.36
CA ALA A 16 -1.29 10.28 -8.04
C ALA A 16 -1.18 10.52 -6.52
N VAL A 17 -2.31 10.54 -5.81
CA VAL A 17 -2.37 10.81 -4.36
C VAL A 17 -1.72 9.69 -3.53
N LEU A 18 -2.01 8.42 -3.85
CA LEU A 18 -1.46 7.26 -3.13
C LEU A 18 -0.01 6.93 -3.57
N SER A 19 0.35 7.21 -4.82
CA SER A 19 1.71 6.96 -5.34
C SER A 19 2.70 8.01 -4.84
N ALA A 20 2.29 9.29 -4.75
CA ALA A 20 3.15 10.36 -4.21
C ALA A 20 3.58 10.09 -2.76
N LEU A 21 2.68 9.59 -1.92
CA LEU A 21 3.01 9.19 -0.54
C LEU A 21 3.92 7.95 -0.47
N GLN A 22 3.82 7.02 -1.42
CA GLN A 22 4.67 5.82 -1.46
C GLN A 22 6.08 6.10 -1.99
N VAL A 23 6.22 7.00 -2.98
CA VAL A 23 7.51 7.31 -3.62
C VAL A 23 8.40 8.19 -2.73
N HIS A 24 7.84 9.16 -2.00
CA HIS A 24 8.63 10.02 -1.09
C HIS A 24 9.28 9.24 0.07
N LEU A 25 8.70 8.09 0.44
CA LEU A 25 9.16 7.24 1.53
C LEU A 25 10.22 6.21 1.11
N ALA A 26 10.19 5.77 -0.15
CA ALA A 26 11.17 4.83 -0.70
C ALA A 26 12.58 5.45 -0.80
N ILE A 27 12.66 6.79 -0.93
CA ILE A 27 13.92 7.54 -1.03
C ILE A 27 14.55 7.78 0.35
N SER A 28 13.73 7.98 1.38
CA SER A 28 14.18 8.31 2.75
C SER A 28 14.64 7.07 3.55
N THR A 29 14.11 5.88 3.23
CA THR A 29 14.51 4.62 3.90
C THR A 29 15.84 4.03 3.41
N SER A 30 16.32 4.41 2.22
CA SER A 30 17.62 3.98 1.68
C SER A 30 18.83 4.70 2.30
N ALA A 31 18.63 5.82 2.99
CA ALA A 31 19.73 6.60 3.56
C ALA A 31 20.27 6.05 4.90
N SER A 32 19.59 5.08 5.53
CA SER A 32 19.95 4.59 6.88
C SER A 32 20.57 3.19 6.94
N TYR A 33 20.88 2.56 5.79
CA TYR A 33 21.56 1.26 5.74
C TYR A 33 22.81 1.30 4.85
N CYS A 34 23.81 2.07 5.28
CA CYS A 34 25.18 1.96 4.76
C CYS A 34 26.16 1.91 5.94
N ALA A 35 26.54 0.70 6.35
CA ALA A 35 27.71 0.32 7.15
C ALA A 35 27.58 -1.19 7.42
N SER A 36 28.57 -2.07 7.33
CA SER A 36 29.99 -1.98 7.00
C SER A 36 30.46 -3.43 6.80
N ASP A 37 31.26 -3.69 5.77
CA ASP A 37 31.91 -4.99 5.53
C ASP A 37 32.90 -5.32 6.65
N ALA A 38 32.89 -6.58 7.11
CA ALA A 38 33.97 -7.16 7.88
C ALA A 38 34.11 -8.64 7.49
N GLU A 39 35.19 -8.94 6.76
CA GLU A 39 35.70 -10.29 6.52
C GLU A 39 36.06 -10.97 7.85
N PHE A 40 35.72 -12.25 8.00
CA PHE A 40 36.32 -13.09 9.02
C PHE A 40 36.67 -14.47 8.45
N THR A 41 37.98 -14.70 8.34
CA THR A 41 38.63 -15.96 7.99
C THR A 41 38.52 -16.95 9.16
N VAL A 42 38.07 -18.18 8.90
CA VAL A 42 38.11 -19.27 9.90
C VAL A 42 39.19 -20.28 9.54
N ILE A 43 40.16 -20.42 10.44
CA ILE A 43 41.26 -21.41 10.45
C ILE A 43 40.70 -22.73 11.00
N GLY A 44 41.11 -23.85 10.40
CA GLY A 44 40.58 -25.19 10.70
C GLY A 44 41.16 -25.89 11.93
N ALA A 45 40.48 -26.98 12.32
CA ALA A 45 41.00 -28.31 12.69
C ALA A 45 40.17 -28.98 13.80
N SER A 46 39.62 -30.16 13.51
CA SER A 46 40.03 -31.44 14.12
C SER A 46 38.89 -32.47 14.07
N SER A 47 39.29 -33.69 13.74
CA SER A 47 38.47 -34.86 13.49
C SER A 47 37.98 -35.50 14.78
N GLY A 48 36.70 -35.88 14.81
CA GLY A 48 36.12 -36.75 15.84
C GLY A 48 34.94 -37.51 15.26
N HIS A 49 35.07 -38.84 15.19
CA HIS A 49 34.02 -39.74 14.72
C HIS A 49 32.81 -39.69 15.66
N ILE A 50 31.64 -39.28 15.15
CA ILE A 50 30.36 -39.37 15.85
C ILE A 50 29.44 -40.27 15.02
N TYR A 51 28.88 -41.27 15.71
CA TYR A 51 27.86 -42.20 15.25
C TYR A 51 26.71 -41.41 14.61
N ARG A 52 26.44 -41.61 13.32
CA ARG A 52 25.32 -40.96 12.62
C ARG A 52 24.03 -41.67 13.01
N ASP A 53 23.23 -41.03 13.85
CA ASP A 53 21.78 -41.27 13.84
C ASP A 53 21.25 -41.04 12.41
N PRO A 54 20.27 -41.83 11.94
CA PRO A 54 19.62 -41.57 10.66
C PRO A 54 19.06 -40.14 10.66
N PRO A 55 19.15 -39.39 9.55
CA PRO A 55 18.73 -38.00 9.52
C PRO A 55 17.28 -37.92 9.96
N SER A 56 17.05 -37.30 11.11
CA SER A 56 15.73 -36.85 11.51
C SER A 56 15.23 -35.94 10.39
N LEU A 57 14.14 -36.35 9.73
CA LEU A 57 13.44 -35.52 8.75
C LEU A 57 13.22 -34.15 9.40
N PRO A 58 13.61 -33.03 8.77
CA PRO A 58 13.55 -31.72 9.40
C PRO A 58 12.12 -31.41 9.88
N THR A 59 11.93 -31.47 11.20
CA THR A 59 10.66 -31.30 11.91
C THR A 59 10.36 -29.84 12.23
N SER A 60 10.62 -28.94 11.29
CA SER A 60 10.03 -27.61 11.34
C SER A 60 10.04 -27.04 9.93
N ARG A 61 8.85 -27.03 9.32
CA ARG A 61 8.67 -26.60 7.94
C ARG A 61 8.09 -25.19 7.98
N ALA A 62 8.75 -24.30 7.24
CA ALA A 62 8.30 -22.93 7.00
C ALA A 62 6.78 -22.84 6.79
N HIS A 63 6.15 -21.85 7.43
CA HIS A 63 4.73 -21.57 7.33
C HIS A 63 4.34 -21.27 5.88
N ARG A 64 3.30 -21.93 5.37
CA ARG A 64 2.82 -21.72 4.01
C ARG A 64 1.85 -20.55 3.95
N VAL A 65 2.11 -19.61 3.05
CA VAL A 65 1.29 -18.42 2.84
C VAL A 65 0.82 -18.39 1.39
N ALA A 66 -0.49 -18.41 1.21
CA ALA A 66 -1.13 -18.18 -0.08
C ALA A 66 -1.63 -16.73 -0.15
N ILE A 67 -1.13 -15.97 -1.13
CA ILE A 67 -1.54 -14.60 -1.41
C ILE A 67 -2.41 -14.62 -2.66
N ILE A 68 -3.61 -14.05 -2.57
CA ILE A 68 -4.57 -14.00 -3.67
C ILE A 68 -4.57 -12.58 -4.26
N GLY A 69 -4.16 -12.47 -5.51
CA GLY A 69 -3.96 -11.23 -6.26
C GLY A 69 -2.51 -10.76 -6.23
N ALA A 70 -1.94 -10.50 -7.40
CA ALA A 70 -0.60 -9.92 -7.59
C ALA A 70 -0.66 -8.40 -7.87
N GLY A 71 -1.62 -7.70 -7.25
CA GLY A 71 -1.65 -6.23 -7.20
C GLY A 71 -0.81 -5.66 -6.05
N PRO A 72 -0.90 -4.34 -5.78
CA PRO A 72 -0.08 -3.66 -4.78
C PRO A 72 -0.03 -4.33 -3.41
N GLY A 73 -1.19 -4.72 -2.87
CA GLY A 73 -1.27 -5.39 -1.57
C GLY A 73 -0.57 -6.75 -1.56
N GLY A 74 -0.81 -7.57 -2.58
CA GLY A 74 -0.27 -8.93 -2.63
C GLY A 74 1.23 -8.99 -2.90
N THR A 75 1.74 -8.19 -3.84
CA THR A 75 3.19 -8.15 -4.12
C THR A 75 3.96 -7.52 -2.97
N SER A 76 3.38 -6.52 -2.29
CA SER A 76 3.98 -5.94 -1.08
C SER A 76 4.03 -6.96 0.06
N ALA A 77 2.95 -7.70 0.30
CA ALA A 77 2.91 -8.76 1.31
C ALA A 77 3.97 -9.83 1.03
N ALA A 78 4.07 -10.30 -0.22
CA ALA A 78 5.10 -11.27 -0.63
C ALA A 78 6.51 -10.72 -0.38
N TYR A 79 6.78 -9.48 -0.78
CA TYR A 79 8.07 -8.83 -0.60
C TYR A 79 8.46 -8.70 0.88
N PHE A 80 7.57 -8.18 1.72
CA PHE A 80 7.88 -8.00 3.15
C PHE A 80 7.97 -9.32 3.92
N LEU A 81 7.18 -10.34 3.57
CA LEU A 81 7.36 -11.70 4.11
C LEU A 81 8.72 -12.28 3.72
N SER A 82 9.18 -12.05 2.49
CA SER A 82 10.54 -12.43 2.10
C SER A 82 11.62 -11.67 2.87
N LYS A 83 11.40 -10.40 3.22
CA LYS A 83 12.31 -9.65 4.10
C LYS A 83 12.31 -10.20 5.52
N ALA A 84 11.15 -10.61 6.04
CA ALA A 84 11.07 -11.32 7.31
C ALA A 84 11.86 -12.64 7.27
N ASN A 85 11.73 -13.43 6.19
CA ASN A 85 12.56 -14.62 5.97
C ASN A 85 14.06 -14.30 6.02
N GLN A 86 14.52 -13.25 5.34
CA GLN A 86 15.93 -12.85 5.36
C GLN A 86 16.42 -12.56 6.79
N ARG A 87 15.60 -11.89 7.61
CA ARG A 87 15.92 -11.62 9.02
C ARG A 87 15.95 -12.90 9.85
N LEU A 88 14.95 -13.76 9.70
CA LEU A 88 14.89 -15.06 10.39
C LEU A 88 16.12 -15.91 10.08
N ARG A 89 16.59 -15.92 8.81
CA ARG A 89 17.83 -16.61 8.44
C ARG A 89 19.06 -16.07 9.14
N ARG A 90 19.22 -14.75 9.12
CA ARG A 90 20.32 -14.08 9.83
C ARG A 90 20.30 -14.39 11.34
N ASP A 91 19.10 -14.50 11.92
CA ASP A 91 18.92 -14.75 13.34
C ASP A 91 18.93 -16.26 13.68
N GLY A 92 19.24 -17.14 12.73
CA GLY A 92 19.32 -18.60 12.91
C GLY A 92 17.97 -19.29 13.14
N LYS A 93 16.86 -18.64 12.75
CA LYS A 93 15.47 -19.06 12.94
C LYS A 93 14.77 -19.42 11.62
N GLU A 94 15.49 -20.03 10.70
CA GLU A 94 14.99 -20.36 9.35
C GLU A 94 13.71 -21.21 9.38
N GLU A 95 13.58 -22.00 10.43
CA GLU A 95 12.47 -22.91 10.66
C GLU A 95 11.13 -22.18 10.90
N GLN A 96 11.18 -20.92 11.31
CA GLN A 96 10.01 -20.03 11.47
C GLN A 96 9.67 -19.26 10.19
N GLY A 97 10.38 -19.55 9.08
CA GLY A 97 10.22 -18.85 7.81
C GLY A 97 8.88 -19.12 7.12
N PHE A 98 8.72 -18.53 5.93
CA PHE A 98 7.52 -18.57 5.11
C PHE A 98 7.80 -19.15 3.71
N GLU A 99 6.98 -20.11 3.27
CA GLU A 99 6.87 -20.56 1.88
C GLU A 99 5.70 -19.79 1.23
N ILE A 100 5.99 -18.94 0.23
CA ILE A 100 5.04 -17.94 -0.29
C ILE A 100 4.61 -18.32 -1.72
N ASP A 101 3.32 -18.55 -1.91
CA ASP A 101 2.68 -18.69 -3.22
C ASP A 101 1.80 -17.46 -3.49
N VAL A 102 1.89 -16.87 -4.69
CA VAL A 102 1.04 -15.77 -5.14
C VAL A 102 0.19 -16.25 -6.31
N TYR A 103 -1.12 -16.09 -6.21
CA TYR A 103 -2.10 -16.49 -7.21
C TYR A 103 -2.68 -15.27 -7.91
N GLU A 104 -2.53 -15.17 -9.22
CA GLU A 104 -3.06 -14.06 -10.02
C GLU A 104 -3.76 -14.59 -11.26
N ARG A 105 -4.99 -14.15 -11.48
CA ARG A 105 -5.78 -14.59 -12.65
C ARG A 105 -5.32 -13.92 -13.94
N ASN A 106 -4.92 -12.65 -13.88
CA ASN A 106 -4.73 -11.81 -15.05
C ASN A 106 -3.26 -11.39 -15.22
N ARG A 107 -2.83 -10.39 -14.45
CA ARG A 107 -1.53 -9.75 -14.61
C ARG A 107 -1.02 -9.17 -13.29
N VAL A 108 0.29 -9.13 -13.15
CA VAL A 108 0.96 -8.47 -12.02
C VAL A 108 0.73 -6.96 -12.09
N GLY A 109 0.55 -6.33 -10.94
CA GLY A 109 0.29 -4.89 -10.79
C GLY A 109 -1.19 -4.54 -10.60
N GLY A 110 -2.13 -5.43 -10.94
CA GLY A 110 -3.57 -5.20 -10.75
C GLY A 110 -4.02 -3.86 -11.35
N ARG A 111 -4.59 -2.98 -10.50
CA ARG A 111 -5.11 -1.65 -10.89
C ARG A 111 -4.05 -0.64 -11.37
N THR A 112 -2.77 -0.97 -11.28
CA THR A 112 -1.65 -0.11 -11.72
C THR A 112 -1.24 -0.33 -13.18
N SER A 113 -1.99 -1.16 -13.90
CA SER A 113 -1.69 -1.50 -15.28
C SER A 113 -1.75 -0.28 -16.19
N VAL A 114 -0.83 -0.21 -17.15
CA VAL A 114 -0.82 0.83 -18.19
C VAL A 114 -1.26 0.21 -19.51
N VAL A 115 -2.10 0.96 -20.25
CA VAL A 115 -2.35 0.73 -21.67
C VAL A 115 -1.49 1.72 -22.42
N LYS A 116 -0.51 1.24 -23.19
CA LYS A 116 0.34 2.11 -24.02
C LYS A 116 -0.48 2.61 -25.20
N ALA A 117 -0.93 3.86 -25.14
CA ALA A 117 -1.62 4.52 -26.24
C ALA A 117 -0.63 5.10 -27.28
N TRP A 118 0.59 5.48 -26.84
CA TRP A 118 1.67 5.98 -27.68
C TRP A 118 3.06 5.57 -27.14
N ALA A 119 4.10 5.70 -27.96
CA ALA A 119 5.48 5.46 -27.57
C ALA A 119 6.02 6.65 -26.77
N ASP A 120 6.27 6.46 -25.47
CA ASP A 120 6.84 7.50 -24.61
C ASP A 120 8.30 7.77 -24.97
N LYS A 121 8.71 9.04 -24.89
CA LYS A 121 10.13 9.44 -24.99
C LYS A 121 10.84 9.16 -23.67
N GLU A 122 11.99 8.51 -23.74
CA GLU A 122 12.82 8.22 -22.58
C GLU A 122 13.56 9.49 -22.10
N GLY A 123 13.50 9.76 -20.80
CA GLY A 123 14.28 10.81 -20.14
C GLY A 123 15.22 10.19 -19.10
N SER A 124 16.50 10.57 -19.12
CA SER A 124 17.56 10.03 -18.27
C SER A 124 17.51 10.61 -16.85
N VAL A 125 17.08 9.82 -15.87
CA VAL A 125 17.06 10.22 -14.44
C VAL A 125 17.58 9.08 -13.54
N LYS A 126 18.05 9.41 -12.32
CA LYS A 126 18.47 8.40 -11.34
C LYS A 126 17.32 7.46 -10.96
N PRO A 127 17.55 6.14 -10.92
CA PRO A 127 16.53 5.18 -10.54
C PRO A 127 16.20 5.22 -9.04
N ASP A 128 14.98 4.80 -8.68
CA ASP A 128 14.53 4.60 -7.31
C ASP A 128 15.20 3.37 -6.65
N SER A 129 14.79 3.01 -5.42
CA SER A 129 15.31 1.84 -4.69
C SER A 129 15.01 0.49 -5.37
N PHE A 130 14.11 0.47 -6.36
CA PHE A 130 13.82 -0.66 -7.23
C PHE A 130 14.58 -0.63 -8.56
N GLY A 131 15.37 0.40 -8.85
CA GLY A 131 16.04 0.54 -10.14
C GLY A 131 15.17 1.23 -11.20
N LEU A 132 14.05 1.86 -10.82
CA LEU A 132 13.04 2.40 -11.74
C LEU A 132 13.14 3.92 -11.90
N HIS A 133 12.95 4.43 -13.11
CA HIS A 133 12.99 5.86 -13.40
C HIS A 133 11.68 6.56 -13.00
N ALA A 134 11.70 7.31 -11.90
CA ALA A 134 10.53 7.98 -11.31
C ALA A 134 10.33 9.42 -11.81
N ASN A 135 10.27 9.61 -13.13
CA ASN A 135 10.15 10.93 -13.77
C ASN A 135 9.05 10.98 -14.84
N ALA A 136 8.10 10.05 -14.83
CA ALA A 136 6.95 10.18 -15.73
C ALA A 136 6.15 11.43 -15.32
N SER A 137 6.10 12.40 -16.22
CA SER A 137 5.26 13.59 -16.10
C SER A 137 3.93 13.32 -16.77
N LEU A 138 2.84 13.63 -16.07
CA LEU A 138 1.49 13.63 -16.63
C LEU A 138 1.12 15.09 -16.90
N GLY A 139 0.99 15.45 -18.17
CA GLY A 139 0.57 16.78 -18.59
C GLY A 139 1.57 17.48 -19.52
N GLU A 140 1.08 18.53 -20.18
CA GLU A 140 1.92 19.43 -20.97
C GLU A 140 2.77 20.30 -20.03
N PRO A 141 4.06 20.54 -20.35
CA PRO A 141 4.95 21.36 -19.51
C PRO A 141 4.40 22.76 -19.19
N ASP A 142 3.60 23.33 -20.10
CA ASP A 142 2.99 24.66 -19.99
C ASP A 142 1.48 24.60 -19.74
N GLY A 143 0.97 23.47 -19.24
CA GLY A 143 -0.45 23.29 -18.93
C GLY A 143 -0.90 24.23 -17.81
N LEU A 144 -1.92 25.04 -18.08
CA LEU A 144 -2.54 25.91 -17.07
C LEU A 144 -3.66 25.18 -16.34
N MET A 145 -3.67 25.28 -15.01
CA MET A 145 -4.78 24.79 -14.18
C MET A 145 -5.82 25.89 -13.98
N GLY A 146 -7.11 25.54 -14.05
CA GLY A 146 -8.22 26.43 -13.76
C GLY A 146 -9.41 25.71 -13.15
N ILE A 147 -10.31 26.48 -12.53
CA ILE A 147 -11.57 26.00 -11.96
C ILE A 147 -12.71 26.67 -12.70
N TRP A 148 -13.61 25.86 -13.26
CA TRP A 148 -14.77 26.28 -14.06
C TRP A 148 -16.06 26.06 -13.28
N ASP A 149 -16.88 27.09 -13.15
CA ASP A 149 -18.16 27.04 -12.40
C ASP A 149 -19.38 26.64 -13.25
N GLY A 150 -19.17 26.34 -14.54
CA GLY A 150 -20.24 26.10 -15.51
C GLY A 150 -20.45 27.26 -16.48
N GLN A 151 -20.00 28.48 -16.14
CA GLN A 151 -20.19 29.70 -16.92
C GLN A 151 -18.90 30.47 -17.19
N GLN A 152 -17.98 30.49 -16.23
CA GLN A 152 -16.69 31.17 -16.32
C GLN A 152 -15.61 30.45 -15.50
N PHE A 153 -14.35 30.77 -15.74
CA PHE A 153 -13.28 30.33 -14.86
C PHE A 153 -13.18 31.26 -13.65
N VAL A 154 -13.41 30.70 -12.47
CA VAL A 154 -13.30 31.45 -11.20
C VAL A 154 -11.85 31.59 -10.73
N ILE A 155 -11.01 30.62 -11.12
CA ILE A 155 -9.56 30.60 -10.94
C ILE A 155 -8.92 30.14 -12.26
N GLU A 156 -7.88 30.85 -12.70
CA GLU A 156 -7.08 30.52 -13.87
C GLU A 156 -5.60 30.74 -13.52
N GLY A 157 -4.76 29.76 -13.84
CA GLY A 157 -3.33 29.83 -13.57
C GLY A 157 -3.04 29.84 -12.08
N LEU A 158 -3.05 28.66 -11.44
CA LEU A 158 -2.50 28.49 -10.09
C LEU A 158 -0.97 28.42 -10.16
N ASP A 159 -0.32 29.56 -10.41
CA ASP A 159 1.13 29.69 -10.20
C ASP A 159 1.44 30.14 -8.76
N ASP A 160 2.69 29.96 -8.34
CA ASP A 160 3.17 30.42 -7.02
C ASP A 160 3.33 31.96 -6.94
N GLY A 161 2.76 32.70 -7.89
CA GLY A 161 2.83 34.14 -7.98
C GLY A 161 2.12 34.84 -6.82
N TRP A 162 2.71 35.93 -6.35
CA TRP A 162 2.15 36.74 -5.27
C TRP A 162 0.78 37.34 -5.62
N TRP A 163 0.55 37.66 -6.90
CA TRP A 163 -0.73 38.16 -7.40
C TRP A 163 -1.87 37.16 -7.23
N ASN A 164 -1.60 35.88 -7.49
CA ASN A 164 -2.58 34.81 -7.27
C ASN A 164 -2.86 34.61 -5.78
N SER A 165 -1.83 34.66 -4.94
CA SER A 165 -2.02 34.64 -3.48
C SER A 165 -2.89 35.80 -2.99
N ALA A 166 -2.70 37.00 -3.53
CA ALA A 166 -3.52 38.18 -3.21
C ALA A 166 -4.97 38.02 -3.69
N ARG A 167 -5.20 37.53 -4.93
CA ARG A 167 -6.53 37.25 -5.48
C ARG A 167 -7.27 36.19 -4.65
N MET A 168 -6.57 35.12 -4.25
CA MET A 168 -7.12 34.08 -3.38
C MET A 168 -7.51 34.62 -2.01
N LEU A 169 -6.66 35.47 -1.41
CA LEU A 169 -6.95 36.11 -0.12
C LEU A 169 -8.14 37.08 -0.23
N TRP A 170 -8.24 37.85 -1.32
CA TRP A 170 -9.35 38.78 -1.53
C TRP A 170 -10.70 38.05 -1.68
N ARG A 171 -10.74 36.99 -2.48
CA ARG A 171 -11.99 36.25 -2.75
C ARG A 171 -12.39 35.33 -1.60
N TYR A 172 -11.44 34.61 -1.02
CA TYR A 172 -11.71 33.51 -0.09
C TYR A 172 -11.29 33.80 1.35
N GLY A 173 -10.72 34.97 1.61
CA GLY A 173 -10.16 35.32 2.91
C GLY A 173 -9.07 34.33 3.33
N TYR A 174 -9.06 33.97 4.60
CA TYR A 174 -8.06 33.07 5.18
C TYR A 174 -8.32 31.58 4.90
N SER A 175 -9.39 31.24 4.16
CA SER A 175 -9.81 29.87 3.86
C SER A 175 -8.69 29.00 3.23
N PRO A 176 -7.88 29.47 2.27
CA PRO A 176 -6.79 28.66 1.71
C PRO A 176 -5.75 28.27 2.76
N VAL A 177 -5.39 29.19 3.66
CA VAL A 177 -4.41 28.95 4.72
C VAL A 177 -4.97 28.01 5.77
N THR A 178 -6.23 28.21 6.19
CA THR A 178 -6.94 27.30 7.10
C THR A 178 -7.00 25.89 6.53
N THR A 179 -7.38 25.76 5.26
CA THR A 179 -7.46 24.47 4.56
C THR A 179 -6.09 23.78 4.50
N LYS A 180 -5.01 24.50 4.13
CA LYS A 180 -3.64 23.96 4.14
C LYS A 180 -3.24 23.44 5.52
N LYS A 181 -3.62 24.13 6.60
CA LYS A 181 -3.38 23.67 7.99
C LYS A 181 -4.18 22.41 8.32
N ILE A 182 -5.44 22.32 7.92
CA ILE A 182 -6.29 21.14 8.12
C ILE A 182 -5.69 19.93 7.40
N VAL A 183 -5.41 20.07 6.10
CA VAL A 183 -4.82 19.01 5.27
C VAL A 183 -3.45 18.60 5.79
N GLY A 184 -2.60 19.55 6.19
CA GLY A 184 -1.29 19.25 6.79
C GLY A 184 -1.40 18.42 8.07
N LYS A 185 -2.38 18.68 8.94
CA LYS A 185 -2.64 17.86 10.13
C LYS A 185 -3.10 16.46 9.74
N LEU A 186 -3.97 16.34 8.75
CA LEU A 186 -4.45 15.06 8.23
C LEU A 186 -3.29 14.22 7.69
N VAL A 187 -2.46 14.80 6.80
CA VAL A 187 -1.24 14.15 6.27
C VAL A 187 -0.31 13.73 7.40
N SER A 188 -0.09 14.60 8.39
CA SER A 188 0.76 14.28 9.55
C SER A 188 0.23 13.09 10.36
N ARG A 189 -1.10 12.98 10.54
CA ARG A 189 -1.73 11.82 11.18
C ARG A 189 -1.54 10.57 10.33
N PHE A 190 -1.79 10.66 9.02
CA PHE A 190 -1.64 9.55 8.09
C PHE A 190 -0.21 9.01 8.07
N LEU A 191 0.80 9.88 8.06
CA LEU A 191 2.22 9.51 8.01
C LEU A 191 2.69 8.73 9.25
N ARG A 192 1.94 8.76 10.36
CA ARG A 192 2.23 7.91 11.54
C ARG A 192 2.14 6.42 11.23
N LEU A 193 1.39 6.02 10.21
CA LEU A 193 1.35 4.64 9.72
C LEU A 193 2.71 4.12 9.23
N TYR A 194 3.67 5.01 8.99
CA TYR A 194 5.00 4.68 8.52
C TYR A 194 6.09 4.96 9.56
N ASP A 195 5.71 5.44 10.74
CA ASP A 195 6.65 5.70 11.83
C ASP A 195 6.82 4.43 12.69
N PRO A 196 7.98 3.75 12.63
CA PRO A 196 8.20 2.53 13.41
C PRO A 196 8.17 2.79 14.92
N VAL A 197 8.53 4.00 15.37
CA VAL A 197 8.47 4.37 16.79
C VAL A 197 7.02 4.48 17.23
N TYR A 198 6.17 5.18 16.46
CA TYR A 198 4.74 5.25 16.74
C TYR A 198 4.07 3.86 16.74
N LEU A 199 4.37 3.03 15.74
CA LEU A 199 3.78 1.70 15.60
C LEU A 199 4.20 0.74 16.71
N HIS A 200 5.48 0.76 17.12
CA HIS A 200 6.03 -0.28 18.01
C HIS A 200 6.34 0.19 19.42
N LYS A 201 5.99 1.44 19.80
CA LYS A 201 6.18 1.93 21.16
C LYS A 201 5.45 1.02 22.17
N PRO A 202 6.16 0.43 23.14
CA PRO A 202 5.57 -0.42 24.19
C PRO A 202 4.36 0.21 24.90
N GLY A 203 3.23 -0.50 24.90
CA GLY A 203 2.02 -0.10 25.62
C GLY A 203 2.06 -0.47 27.11
N ALA A 204 1.22 0.19 27.91
CA ALA A 204 1.14 -0.04 29.36
C ALA A 204 0.71 -1.47 29.75
N GLN A 205 0.05 -2.19 28.84
CA GLN A 205 -0.46 -3.55 29.07
C GLN A 205 0.55 -4.65 28.74
N GLN A 206 1.82 -4.33 28.46
CA GLN A 206 2.82 -5.31 28.02
C GLN A 206 2.97 -6.54 28.95
N ARG A 207 2.76 -6.35 30.26
CA ARG A 207 2.80 -7.45 31.24
C ARG A 207 1.74 -8.53 30.99
N LYS A 208 0.57 -8.16 30.44
CA LYS A 208 -0.54 -9.08 30.13
C LYS A 208 -0.64 -9.38 28.63
N GLN A 209 -0.18 -8.46 27.78
CA GLN A 209 -0.23 -8.54 26.34
C GLN A 209 1.14 -8.14 25.77
N PRO A 210 2.08 -9.10 25.58
CA PRO A 210 3.46 -8.82 25.19
C PRO A 210 3.61 -7.94 23.93
N ASN A 211 2.63 -7.99 23.03
CA ASN A 211 2.60 -7.24 21.78
C ASN A 211 1.77 -5.94 21.85
N SER A 212 1.31 -5.52 23.03
CA SER A 212 0.54 -4.28 23.16
C SER A 212 1.43 -3.07 22.86
N THR A 213 0.95 -2.18 22.00
CA THR A 213 1.62 -0.93 21.64
C THR A 213 0.77 0.26 22.03
N VAL A 214 1.38 1.44 22.19
CA VAL A 214 0.65 2.69 22.49
C VAL A 214 -0.32 3.06 21.36
N SER A 215 0.04 2.77 20.11
CA SER A 215 -0.81 3.02 18.95
C SER A 215 -1.92 1.99 18.76
N GLY A 216 -1.86 0.85 19.46
CA GLY A 216 -2.77 -0.28 19.25
C GLY A 216 -2.40 -1.18 18.07
N PHE A 217 -1.27 -0.93 17.40
CA PHE A 217 -0.74 -1.80 16.35
C PHE A 217 -0.24 -3.16 16.90
N PRO A 218 -0.50 -4.29 16.22
CA PRO A 218 -1.37 -4.42 15.06
C PRO A 218 -2.85 -4.31 15.44
N TRP A 219 -3.60 -3.48 14.72
CA TRP A 219 -5.03 -3.27 14.93
C TRP A 219 -5.85 -4.50 14.52
N SER A 220 -6.89 -4.83 15.29
CA SER A 220 -7.79 -5.96 15.02
C SER A 220 -8.89 -5.63 14.01
N ASP A 221 -9.19 -4.35 13.82
CA ASP A 221 -10.31 -3.86 13.02
C ASP A 221 -10.06 -2.42 12.55
N LEU A 222 -10.90 -1.95 11.64
CA LEU A 222 -10.79 -0.60 11.08
C LEU A 222 -11.16 0.50 12.09
N GLN A 223 -12.00 0.20 13.08
CA GLN A 223 -12.41 1.16 14.08
C GLN A 223 -11.23 1.56 14.96
N SER A 224 -10.51 0.58 15.50
CA SER A 224 -9.30 0.80 16.32
C SER A 224 -8.19 1.52 15.55
N LEU A 225 -8.04 1.24 14.25
CA LEU A 225 -7.14 1.99 13.38
C LEU A 225 -7.60 3.46 13.23
N SER A 226 -8.89 3.67 12.95
CA SER A 226 -9.48 5.01 12.82
C SER A 226 -9.29 5.82 14.10
N ASP A 227 -9.56 5.22 15.26
CA ASP A 227 -9.41 5.84 16.57
C ASP A 227 -7.94 6.20 16.83
N ALA A 228 -7.00 5.29 16.54
CA ALA A 228 -5.56 5.51 16.74
C ALA A 228 -5.01 6.69 15.91
N LEU A 229 -5.53 6.87 14.70
CA LEU A 229 -5.17 7.99 13.82
C LEU A 229 -5.98 9.26 14.09
N GLY A 230 -7.04 9.18 14.90
CA GLY A 230 -7.98 10.27 15.14
C GLY A 230 -8.76 10.63 13.87
N PHE A 231 -9.24 9.63 13.16
CA PHE A 231 -10.01 9.76 11.92
C PHE A 231 -11.52 9.52 12.11
N THR A 232 -11.96 9.14 13.30
CA THR A 232 -13.35 8.75 13.58
C THR A 232 -14.36 9.81 13.16
N ASP A 233 -14.15 11.07 13.56
CA ASP A 233 -15.02 12.18 13.12
C ASP A 233 -14.87 12.45 11.61
N LEU A 234 -13.67 12.27 11.05
CA LEU A 234 -13.40 12.51 9.63
C LEU A 234 -14.05 11.48 8.69
N VAL A 235 -14.34 10.28 9.18
CA VAL A 235 -15.06 9.25 8.39
C VAL A 235 -16.56 9.27 8.65
N ALA A 236 -17.00 9.87 9.77
CA ALA A 236 -18.41 10.01 10.13
C ALA A 236 -19.06 11.25 9.48
N ASP A 237 -18.33 12.36 9.38
CA ASP A 237 -18.83 13.62 8.82
C ASP A 237 -18.62 13.70 7.31
N ASN A 238 -19.53 14.40 6.63
CA ASN A 238 -19.28 14.85 5.26
C ASN A 238 -18.20 15.94 5.24
N ALA A 239 -17.48 16.05 4.12
CA ALA A 239 -16.36 16.97 4.01
C ALA A 239 -16.77 18.44 4.08
N GLY A 240 -17.89 18.82 3.47
CA GLY A 240 -18.38 20.20 3.46
C GLY A 240 -18.57 20.76 4.87
N ASP A 241 -19.42 20.10 5.66
CA ASP A 241 -19.71 20.51 7.04
C ASP A 241 -18.46 20.48 7.92
N ASN A 242 -17.59 19.48 7.73
CA ASN A 242 -16.36 19.37 8.50
C ASN A 242 -15.37 20.51 8.22
N PHE A 243 -15.25 20.96 6.96
CA PHE A 243 -14.44 22.13 6.61
C PHE A 243 -15.07 23.43 7.14
N TYR A 244 -16.38 23.57 7.09
CA TYR A 244 -17.09 24.73 7.66
C TYR A 244 -16.93 24.86 9.16
N ALA A 245 -17.10 23.76 9.89
CA ALA A 245 -16.92 23.72 11.33
C ALA A 245 -15.49 24.13 11.74
N GLN A 246 -14.51 23.97 10.84
CA GLN A 246 -13.11 24.36 11.06
C GLN A 246 -12.75 25.76 10.52
N GLY A 247 -13.74 26.55 10.10
CA GLY A 247 -13.57 27.95 9.72
C GLY A 247 -13.13 28.16 8.28
N VAL A 248 -13.35 27.19 7.39
CA VAL A 248 -13.25 27.38 5.94
C VAL A 248 -14.55 28.02 5.44
N SER A 249 -14.47 29.05 4.60
CA SER A 249 -15.68 29.71 4.10
C SER A 249 -16.51 28.81 3.18
N LYS A 250 -17.84 29.05 3.17
CA LYS A 250 -18.79 28.41 2.24
C LYS A 250 -18.29 28.44 0.79
N LEU A 251 -17.98 29.64 0.33
CA LEU A 251 -17.51 29.90 -1.03
C LEU A 251 -16.25 29.11 -1.39
N PHE A 252 -15.26 29.04 -0.49
CA PHE A 252 -14.02 28.30 -0.78
C PHE A 252 -14.24 26.78 -0.85
N VAL A 253 -15.14 26.24 -0.02
CA VAL A 253 -15.46 24.81 -0.07
C VAL A 253 -16.17 24.46 -1.37
N GLU A 254 -17.17 25.24 -1.78
CA GLU A 254 -17.97 24.96 -2.98
C GLU A 254 -17.20 25.23 -4.28
N GLU A 255 -16.31 26.23 -4.32
CA GLU A 255 -15.56 26.53 -5.55
C GLU A 255 -14.25 25.73 -5.66
N VAL A 256 -13.52 25.54 -4.55
CA VAL A 256 -12.15 24.99 -4.61
C VAL A 256 -12.08 23.57 -4.09
N VAL A 257 -12.65 23.31 -2.91
CA VAL A 257 -12.54 21.98 -2.28
C VAL A 257 -13.38 20.97 -3.05
N GLU A 258 -14.60 21.33 -3.43
CA GLU A 258 -15.47 20.48 -4.25
C GLU A 258 -14.86 20.19 -5.61
N ALA A 259 -14.25 21.17 -6.28
CA ALA A 259 -13.53 20.93 -7.53
C ALA A 259 -12.46 19.84 -7.36
N ALA A 260 -11.72 19.86 -6.24
CA ALA A 260 -10.74 18.83 -5.93
C ALA A 260 -11.39 17.46 -5.68
N THR A 261 -12.52 17.38 -4.98
CA THR A 261 -13.20 16.10 -4.73
C THR A 261 -13.84 15.52 -6.00
N LEU A 262 -14.39 16.37 -6.87
CA LEU A 262 -14.93 15.95 -8.16
C LEU A 262 -13.83 15.43 -9.08
N VAL A 263 -12.68 16.10 -9.16
CA VAL A 263 -11.54 15.66 -9.98
C VAL A 263 -10.95 14.34 -9.47
N ASN A 264 -10.86 14.15 -8.15
CA ASN A 264 -10.25 12.96 -7.56
C ASN A 264 -11.19 11.75 -7.46
N TYR A 265 -12.46 11.98 -7.11
CA TYR A 265 -13.40 10.94 -6.71
C TYR A 265 -14.72 10.99 -7.47
N GLY A 266 -15.00 12.06 -8.23
CA GLY A 266 -16.31 12.25 -8.86
C GLY A 266 -17.44 12.38 -7.84
N GLN A 267 -17.13 12.82 -6.62
CA GLN A 267 -18.09 12.97 -5.53
C GLN A 267 -18.18 14.44 -5.11
N GLU A 268 -19.42 14.89 -4.96
CA GLU A 268 -19.78 16.19 -4.39
C GLU A 268 -19.30 16.30 -2.94
N ILE A 269 -19.04 17.53 -2.49
CA ILE A 269 -18.36 17.77 -1.22
C ILE A 269 -19.17 17.35 0.01
N TYR A 270 -20.50 17.34 -0.10
CA TYR A 270 -21.40 16.86 0.95
C TYR A 270 -21.71 15.35 0.87
N SER A 271 -21.24 14.68 -0.18
CA SER A 271 -21.44 13.25 -0.41
C SER A 271 -20.18 12.41 -0.11
N ILE A 272 -19.02 13.05 0.03
CA ILE A 272 -17.76 12.41 0.43
C ILE A 272 -17.49 12.67 1.91
N HIS A 273 -16.94 11.68 2.61
CA HIS A 273 -16.53 11.85 4.00
C HIS A 273 -15.31 12.79 4.11
N ALA A 274 -15.17 13.48 5.24
CA ALA A 274 -14.15 14.53 5.44
C ALA A 274 -12.70 14.04 5.27
N LEU A 275 -12.40 12.79 5.63
CA LEU A 275 -11.08 12.20 5.36
C LEU A 275 -10.82 12.14 3.84
N GLY A 276 -11.78 11.71 3.02
CA GLY A 276 -11.66 11.65 1.56
C GLY A 276 -11.56 13.04 0.94
N GLY A 277 -12.38 13.98 1.43
CA GLY A 277 -12.32 15.39 1.05
C GLY A 277 -10.94 16.02 1.32
N GLY A 278 -10.40 15.82 2.52
CA GLY A 278 -9.06 16.31 2.87
C GLY A 278 -7.93 15.64 2.09
N VAL A 279 -8.04 14.34 1.80
CA VAL A 279 -7.05 13.62 0.98
C VAL A 279 -7.05 14.12 -0.48
N SER A 280 -8.21 14.55 -1.02
CA SER A 280 -8.29 15.13 -2.37
C SER A 280 -7.40 16.37 -2.56
N LEU A 281 -7.14 17.10 -1.47
CA LEU A 281 -6.32 18.30 -1.43
C LEU A 281 -4.86 18.04 -1.04
N ALA A 282 -4.52 16.81 -0.68
CA ALA A 282 -3.19 16.44 -0.18
C ALA A 282 -2.19 16.13 -1.32
N ALA A 283 -2.67 15.88 -2.53
CA ALA A 283 -1.81 15.51 -3.66
C ALA A 283 -1.12 16.73 -4.26
N SER A 284 0.21 16.77 -4.15
CA SER A 284 1.07 17.64 -4.93
C SER A 284 2.37 16.92 -5.29
N GLY A 285 2.96 17.28 -6.44
CA GLY A 285 4.28 16.78 -6.85
C GLY A 285 4.34 15.27 -7.13
N ALA A 286 3.21 14.63 -7.47
CA ALA A 286 3.18 13.21 -7.79
C ALA A 286 4.01 12.92 -9.05
N THR A 287 4.90 11.92 -8.96
CA THR A 287 5.64 11.39 -10.11
C THR A 287 5.19 9.98 -10.41
N GLY A 288 5.26 9.60 -11.69
CA GLY A 288 5.08 8.21 -12.11
C GLY A 288 6.40 7.53 -12.46
N ILE A 289 6.35 6.21 -12.56
CA ILE A 289 7.43 5.42 -13.14
C ILE A 289 7.33 5.44 -14.65
N MET A 290 8.43 5.76 -15.33
CA MET A 290 8.55 5.67 -16.78
C MET A 290 8.19 4.26 -17.26
N GLY A 291 7.28 4.16 -18.23
CA GLY A 291 6.77 2.88 -18.71
C GLY A 291 5.70 2.23 -17.82
N GLY A 292 5.38 2.82 -16.66
CA GLY A 292 4.20 2.49 -15.85
C GLY A 292 4.49 2.04 -14.42
N ASN A 293 3.62 2.46 -13.49
CA ASN A 293 3.72 2.19 -12.05
C ASN A 293 3.63 0.70 -11.68
N TYR A 294 3.07 -0.16 -12.53
CA TYR A 294 3.02 -1.60 -12.30
C TYR A 294 4.42 -2.22 -12.07
N GLN A 295 5.48 -1.59 -12.59
CA GLN A 295 6.85 -2.06 -12.46
C GLN A 295 7.31 -2.14 -11.00
N ILE A 296 6.84 -1.25 -10.12
CA ILE A 296 7.12 -1.30 -8.68
C ILE A 296 6.70 -2.66 -8.11
N PHE A 297 5.49 -3.09 -8.47
CA PHE A 297 4.89 -4.32 -7.95
C PHE A 297 5.48 -5.57 -8.60
N SER A 298 5.86 -5.48 -9.88
CA SER A 298 6.64 -6.51 -10.55
C SER A 298 8.00 -6.74 -9.87
N GLU A 299 8.71 -5.66 -9.52
CA GLU A 299 10.00 -5.75 -8.83
C GLU A 299 9.86 -6.27 -7.39
N MET A 300 8.83 -5.84 -6.65
CA MET A 300 8.52 -6.41 -5.34
C MET A 300 8.29 -7.93 -5.41
N LEU A 301 7.49 -8.39 -6.37
CA LEU A 301 7.22 -9.82 -6.56
C LEU A 301 8.49 -10.58 -6.93
N LYS A 302 9.26 -10.07 -7.89
CA LYS A 302 10.53 -10.68 -8.32
C LYS A 302 11.52 -10.81 -7.15
N ARG A 303 11.70 -9.75 -6.37
CA ARG A 303 12.62 -9.72 -5.21
C ARG A 303 12.13 -10.54 -4.03
N SER A 304 10.83 -10.88 -3.98
CA SER A 304 10.28 -11.76 -2.95
C SER A 304 10.65 -13.23 -3.14
N SER A 305 11.05 -13.64 -4.34
CA SER A 305 11.20 -15.06 -4.73
C SER A 305 9.94 -15.91 -4.48
N ALA A 306 8.77 -15.29 -4.33
CA ALA A 306 7.51 -16.00 -4.16
C ALA A 306 7.13 -16.73 -5.46
N LYS A 307 6.46 -17.87 -5.32
CA LYS A 307 6.03 -18.68 -6.45
C LYS A 307 4.75 -18.10 -7.04
N LEU A 308 4.87 -17.46 -8.21
CA LEU A 308 3.72 -16.94 -8.94
C LEU A 308 2.99 -18.07 -9.69
N ARG A 309 1.67 -18.14 -9.49
CA ARG A 309 0.72 -18.88 -10.32
C ARG A 309 -0.10 -17.85 -11.09
N LEU A 310 -0.02 -17.89 -12.42
CA LEU A 310 -0.66 -16.91 -13.30
C LEU A 310 -1.72 -17.58 -14.20
N GLY A 311 -2.69 -16.80 -14.68
CA GLY A 311 -3.72 -17.28 -15.60
C GLY A 311 -4.64 -18.29 -14.94
N ALA A 312 -5.02 -19.33 -15.67
CA ALA A 312 -5.86 -20.42 -15.15
C ALA A 312 -5.28 -21.07 -13.88
N SER A 313 -3.95 -21.14 -13.74
CA SER A 313 -3.31 -21.72 -12.55
C SER A 313 -3.37 -20.81 -11.31
N GLY A 314 -3.53 -19.51 -11.54
CA GLY A 314 -3.62 -18.44 -10.54
C GLY A 314 -5.04 -17.97 -10.25
N GLU A 315 -6.04 -18.49 -10.97
CA GLU A 315 -7.44 -18.20 -10.70
C GLU A 315 -7.86 -18.92 -9.42
N VAL A 316 -8.38 -18.15 -8.47
CA VAL A 316 -8.95 -18.68 -7.22
C VAL A 316 -10.44 -18.41 -7.25
N THR A 317 -11.23 -19.49 -7.33
CA THR A 317 -12.69 -19.44 -7.41
C THR A 317 -13.37 -19.62 -6.05
N GLY A 318 -12.61 -20.08 -5.05
CA GLY A 318 -13.10 -20.23 -3.68
C GLY A 318 -12.00 -20.54 -2.68
N ILE A 319 -12.25 -20.13 -1.43
CA ILE A 319 -11.41 -20.42 -0.28
C ILE A 319 -12.26 -21.21 0.70
N VAL A 320 -11.78 -22.38 1.12
CA VAL A 320 -12.49 -23.24 2.08
C VAL A 320 -11.67 -23.35 3.35
N LYS A 321 -12.32 -23.18 4.49
CA LYS A 321 -11.74 -23.43 5.81
C LYS A 321 -12.26 -24.77 6.32
N PHE A 322 -11.35 -25.63 6.73
CA PHE A 322 -11.69 -26.90 7.37
C PHE A 322 -11.23 -26.88 8.82
N GLY A 323 -12.08 -27.39 9.71
CA GLY A 323 -11.80 -27.53 11.15
C GLY A 323 -10.90 -28.72 11.44
N SER A 324 -10.91 -29.73 10.58
CA SER A 324 -10.12 -30.96 10.74
C SER A 324 -9.69 -31.55 9.39
N LEU A 325 -8.71 -32.44 9.41
CA LEU A 325 -8.31 -33.20 8.22
C LEU A 325 -9.36 -34.21 7.77
N ALA A 326 -10.12 -34.76 8.71
CA ALA A 326 -11.21 -35.65 8.39
C ALA A 326 -12.20 -34.95 7.45
N GLU A 327 -12.55 -33.69 7.74
CA GLU A 327 -13.40 -32.89 6.86
C GLU A 327 -12.78 -32.62 5.48
N VAL A 328 -11.45 -32.45 5.38
CA VAL A 328 -10.76 -32.25 4.08
C VAL A 328 -10.84 -33.51 3.22
N ILE A 329 -10.66 -34.69 3.83
CA ILE A 329 -10.72 -35.99 3.14
C ILE A 329 -12.16 -36.29 2.74
N ASP A 330 -13.12 -36.11 3.66
CA ASP A 330 -14.54 -36.33 3.41
C ASP A 330 -15.08 -35.43 2.29
N ALA A 331 -14.64 -34.17 2.27
CA ALA A 331 -14.95 -33.24 1.19
C ALA A 331 -14.20 -33.53 -0.13
N GLY A 332 -13.37 -34.58 -0.20
CA GLY A 332 -12.69 -35.04 -1.41
C GLY A 332 -11.51 -34.17 -1.85
N TYR A 333 -11.05 -33.23 -1.02
CA TYR A 333 -9.94 -32.33 -1.35
C TYR A 333 -8.56 -32.98 -1.15
N LEU A 334 -8.49 -34.07 -0.37
CA LEU A 334 -7.32 -34.93 -0.23
C LEU A 334 -7.73 -36.40 -0.19
N SER A 335 -6.94 -37.27 -0.84
CA SER A 335 -7.04 -38.72 -0.60
C SER A 335 -6.43 -39.10 0.75
N SER A 336 -6.86 -40.23 1.31
CA SER A 336 -6.32 -40.78 2.57
C SER A 336 -4.79 -40.96 2.51
N THR A 337 -4.24 -41.37 1.37
CA THR A 337 -2.80 -41.56 1.14
C THR A 337 -2.04 -40.22 1.06
N GLN A 338 -2.66 -39.16 0.53
CA GLN A 338 -2.08 -37.82 0.56
C GLN A 338 -2.16 -37.25 1.99
N ALA A 339 -3.24 -37.50 2.70
CA ALA A 339 -3.44 -37.07 4.07
C ALA A 339 -2.41 -37.67 5.04
N GLU A 340 -1.96 -38.92 4.83
CA GLU A 340 -0.86 -39.53 5.59
C GLU A 340 0.47 -38.76 5.44
N LYS A 341 0.78 -38.26 4.23
CA LYS A 341 1.95 -37.38 3.99
C LYS A 341 1.80 -36.02 4.68
N HIS A 342 0.57 -35.57 4.92
CA HIS A 342 0.26 -34.31 5.61
C HIS A 342 -0.05 -34.49 7.12
N SER A 343 -0.08 -35.72 7.62
CA SER A 343 -0.58 -36.08 8.96
C SER A 343 0.16 -35.42 10.12
N LYS A 344 1.47 -35.12 9.97
CA LYS A 344 2.25 -34.37 10.97
C LYS A 344 1.92 -32.87 10.98
N TRP A 345 1.78 -32.24 9.81
CA TRP A 345 1.36 -30.83 9.64
C TRP A 345 -0.07 -30.57 10.16
N ILE A 346 -0.86 -31.64 10.22
CA ILE A 346 -2.27 -31.55 10.54
C ILE A 346 -2.55 -31.67 12.03
N LYS A 347 -1.66 -32.30 12.80
CA LYS A 347 -1.75 -32.41 14.26
C LYS A 347 -1.41 -31.09 14.97
N GLU A 348 -0.84 -30.12 14.27
CA GLU A 348 -0.67 -28.76 14.78
C GLU A 348 -2.04 -28.07 14.88
N ALA A 349 -2.39 -27.65 16.09
CA ALA A 349 -3.58 -26.86 16.37
C ALA A 349 -3.48 -25.51 15.64
N GLY A 350 -4.31 -25.31 14.62
CA GLY A 350 -4.32 -24.10 13.80
C GLY A 350 -5.36 -24.15 12.69
N THR A 351 -5.90 -22.99 12.34
CA THR A 351 -6.85 -22.81 11.22
C THR A 351 -6.15 -23.13 9.90
N LYS A 352 -6.77 -23.97 9.05
CA LYS A 352 -6.23 -24.39 7.74
C LYS A 352 -7.15 -23.96 6.61
N TRP A 353 -6.56 -23.38 5.57
CA TRP A 353 -7.25 -22.87 4.39
C TRP A 353 -6.86 -23.66 3.14
N TRP A 354 -7.83 -23.98 2.30
CA TRP A 354 -7.66 -24.81 1.13
C TRP A 354 -8.27 -24.11 -0.08
N ARG A 355 -7.61 -24.25 -1.23
CA ARG A 355 -8.05 -23.67 -2.49
C ARG A 355 -9.03 -24.61 -3.18
N LYS A 356 -10.14 -24.07 -3.70
CA LYS A 356 -10.93 -24.74 -4.73
C LYS A 356 -10.34 -24.38 -6.09
N SER A 357 -9.80 -25.36 -6.81
CA SER A 357 -9.37 -25.22 -8.21
C SER A 357 -10.56 -25.23 -9.13
#